data_AF-A0A540WT03-F1
#
_entry.id   AF-A0A540WT03-F1
#
_cell.length_a   1.000
_cell.length_b   1.000
_cell.length_c   1.000
_cell.angle_alpha   90.00
_cell.angle_beta   90.00
_cell.angle_gamma   90.00
#
_symmetry.space_group_name_H-M   'P 1'
#
loop_
_entity.id
_entity.type
_entity.pdbx_description
1 polymer ?
#
loop_
_entity_poly.entity_id
_entity_poly.type
_entity_poly.pdbx_seq_one_letter_code
_entity_poly.pdbx_strand_id
1 'polypeptide(L)'
;MTSSSYSWLKRVAPLGAALSMLCGGATLAAPKPWCAPNRSPITATMSIKTDVKNSGGSYLAPVVVSSIAHAQCLDASDAKYKEEAAQHRAAFVAASGLTDAEVEELFAFEADSNGQDKLPRKFCNELEVDPQKQSAKTYGARSALQTLLCERGSGSGYDWMDTTAVEDVLAAKSCATSLLRDWSDKSRTAYTLIDFAHCEAVGQRLNEERYFKELAAEPELPRYLAIWGKIHWNDTVAKRAELHKRLEKLTADDPTLKAVVFDEPAKAIAEFKAQHAKNSALLDKSAELLLNLKNKKIQAKATGCSEGFRAELAKLFAERKPTTEDAVKDLLNEMTPFLFANSLAVCESIDEKDPNAFVIAKEVQGTVAATGPLEAARWAALHYIVEHSKEIDGAEDMRMPRPRLNFDFRSGPAEQEKGTIASVKKESGGMVKVTFKKEKLKEPVWDCKETNKIDRIDAQGNLVYRQDCKFKAWQTVVIEVNPVTVEERFASALKKGRYAEIISFRDRTAMPVRVFDTPKRGKLFGVAGFGW
;
A
#
# COMPACT_ATOMS: atom_id res chain seq x y z
N MET A 1 61.83 44.01 -26.39
CA MET A 1 61.30 45.18 -27.10
C MET A 1 60.06 45.62 -26.34
N THR A 2 60.28 46.45 -25.31
CA THR A 2 60.11 47.93 -25.33
C THR A 2 58.63 48.30 -25.37
N SER A 3 58.05 49.13 -24.51
CA SER A 3 58.50 50.04 -23.44
C SER A 3 57.22 50.84 -23.12
N SER A 4 56.83 51.12 -21.89
CA SER A 4 57.19 52.34 -21.13
C SER A 4 56.04 52.49 -20.12
N SER A 5 56.20 52.35 -18.80
CA SER A 5 56.89 53.25 -17.87
C SER A 5 56.24 54.64 -17.81
N TYR A 6 55.63 54.98 -16.67
CA TYR A 6 56.11 56.06 -15.80
C TYR A 6 55.45 55.98 -14.41
N SER A 7 56.29 55.73 -13.41
CA SER A 7 56.08 55.94 -11.99
C SER A 7 56.30 57.42 -11.61
N TRP A 8 55.76 57.88 -10.48
CA TRP A 8 56.52 58.37 -9.31
C TRP A 8 55.63 59.17 -8.33
N LEU A 9 55.62 58.70 -7.08
CA LEU A 9 55.55 59.42 -5.79
C LEU A 9 54.47 60.49 -5.51
N LYS A 10 53.75 60.32 -4.39
CA LYS A 10 54.21 60.84 -3.08
C LYS A 10 53.37 60.28 -1.91
N ARG A 11 54.09 59.77 -0.90
CA ARG A 11 53.61 59.53 0.46
C ARG A 11 53.26 60.87 1.11
N VAL A 12 52.08 60.98 1.69
CA VAL A 12 51.77 61.92 2.76
C VAL A 12 50.88 61.18 3.75
N ALA A 13 51.38 61.00 4.97
CA ALA A 13 50.60 60.55 6.12
C ALA A 13 49.69 61.68 6.60
N PRO A 14 48.57 61.35 7.26
CA PRO A 14 48.13 62.18 8.37
C PRO A 14 48.00 61.34 9.65
N LEU A 15 48.85 61.68 10.61
CA LEU A 15 48.53 61.59 12.03
C LEU A 15 47.38 62.57 12.28
N GLY A 16 46.20 62.04 12.56
CA GLY A 16 45.02 62.81 12.93
C GLY A 16 44.23 62.02 13.97
N ALA A 17 44.65 62.13 15.23
CA ALA A 17 43.82 61.78 16.36
C ALA A 17 42.67 62.79 16.44
N ALA A 18 41.43 62.32 16.29
CA ALA A 18 40.25 63.05 16.69
C ALA A 18 39.23 62.07 17.28
N LEU A 19 38.99 62.25 18.58
CA LEU A 19 37.86 61.72 19.33
C LEU A 19 36.59 61.73 18.47
N SER A 20 36.07 60.55 18.17
CA SER A 20 34.66 60.39 17.82
C SER A 20 33.98 59.72 19.01
N MET A 21 33.25 60.56 19.75
CA MET A 21 32.42 60.20 20.87
C MET A 21 31.50 59.02 20.55
N LEU A 22 31.41 58.14 21.54
CA LEU A 22 30.35 57.16 21.76
C LEU A 22 28.97 57.84 21.69
N CYS A 23 28.40 57.89 20.49
CA CYS A 23 26.95 57.86 20.29
C CYS A 23 26.65 56.57 19.54
N GLY A 24 26.80 55.44 20.23
CA GLY A 24 26.19 54.17 19.84
C GLY A 24 24.68 54.26 20.02
N GLY A 25 24.03 55.16 19.27
CA GLY A 25 22.60 55.07 19.06
C GLY A 25 22.38 53.78 18.30
N ALA A 26 21.82 52.76 18.96
CA ALA A 26 21.37 51.55 18.28
C ALA A 26 20.43 52.02 17.16
N THR A 27 20.93 51.99 15.91
CA THR A 27 20.09 52.19 14.73
C THR A 27 19.05 51.08 14.80
N LEU A 28 17.83 51.44 15.18
CA LEU A 28 16.70 50.53 15.19
C LEU A 28 16.62 49.95 13.77
N ALA A 29 16.88 48.64 13.64
CA ALA A 29 16.74 47.96 12.37
C ALA A 29 15.33 48.26 11.86
N ALA A 30 15.24 48.77 10.63
CA ALA A 30 13.95 49.08 10.03
C ALA A 30 13.04 47.85 10.11
N PRO A 31 11.75 48.02 10.47
CA PRO A 31 10.82 46.89 10.51
C PRO A 31 10.83 46.17 9.17
N LYS A 32 10.78 44.84 9.22
CA LYS A 32 10.78 44.01 8.01
C LYS A 32 9.62 44.44 7.10
N PRO A 33 9.83 44.49 5.77
CA PRO A 33 8.87 45.07 4.83
C PRO A 33 7.52 44.32 4.77
N TRP A 34 7.48 43.10 5.28
CA TRP A 34 6.29 42.24 5.30
C TRP A 34 5.53 42.28 6.64
N CYS A 35 5.98 43.05 7.62
CA CYS A 35 5.26 43.19 8.89
C CYS A 35 4.06 44.13 8.74
N ALA A 36 2.85 43.56 8.81
CA ALA A 36 1.63 44.35 8.81
C ALA A 36 1.51 45.15 10.13
N PRO A 37 1.11 46.43 10.09
CA PRO A 37 1.14 47.32 11.25
C PRO A 37 0.11 47.03 12.37
N ASN A 38 -0.66 45.92 12.34
CA ASN A 38 -1.91 45.80 13.10
C ASN A 38 -2.18 44.46 13.84
N ARG A 39 -1.17 43.63 14.17
CA ARG A 39 -1.39 42.47 15.07
C ARG A 39 -0.75 42.70 16.44
N SER A 40 -1.50 42.42 17.51
CA SER A 40 -1.05 42.60 18.90
C SER A 40 0.19 41.73 19.19
N PRO A 41 1.34 42.33 19.54
CA PRO A 41 2.63 41.67 19.84
C PRO A 41 2.58 40.57 20.92
N ILE A 42 1.66 40.72 21.88
CA ILE A 42 1.71 40.06 23.19
C ILE A 42 1.24 38.60 23.15
N THR A 43 0.37 38.25 22.19
CA THR A 43 -0.12 36.87 22.03
C THR A 43 0.81 35.97 21.20
N ALA A 44 1.75 36.54 20.45
CA ALA A 44 2.58 35.79 19.47
C ALA A 44 3.87 35.18 20.06
N THR A 45 4.45 35.76 21.11
CA THR A 45 5.65 35.18 21.76
C THR A 45 5.34 34.24 22.91
N MET A 46 4.22 34.44 23.63
CA MET A 46 3.73 33.45 24.59
C MET A 46 3.24 32.15 23.90
N SER A 47 2.92 32.21 22.61
CA SER A 47 2.51 31.04 21.84
C SER A 47 3.69 30.18 21.39
N ILE A 48 4.86 30.71 20.99
CA ILE A 48 5.94 29.87 20.40
C ILE A 48 6.34 28.69 21.30
N LYS A 49 6.65 28.93 22.58
CA LYS A 49 7.02 27.83 23.51
C LYS A 49 5.88 26.82 23.70
N THR A 50 4.65 27.33 23.78
CA THR A 50 3.45 26.51 23.92
C THR A 50 3.19 25.70 22.65
N ASP A 51 3.35 26.29 21.49
CA ASP A 51 3.16 25.69 20.17
C ASP A 51 4.24 24.66 19.88
N VAL A 52 5.50 24.95 20.21
CA VAL A 52 6.62 24.00 20.15
C VAL A 52 6.28 22.81 21.05
N LYS A 53 5.88 23.05 22.31
CA LYS A 53 5.49 21.98 23.23
C LYS A 53 4.31 21.15 22.70
N ASN A 54 3.24 21.81 22.24
CA ASN A 54 2.04 21.16 21.72
C ASN A 54 2.32 20.40 20.41
N SER A 55 3.34 20.83 19.66
CA SER A 55 3.84 20.15 18.46
C SER A 55 4.92 19.11 18.75
N GLY A 56 5.01 18.63 20.01
CA GLY A 56 5.96 17.59 20.40
C GLY A 56 7.43 18.03 20.31
N GLY A 57 7.71 19.32 20.42
CA GLY A 57 9.03 19.91 20.28
C GLY A 57 9.42 20.29 18.85
N SER A 58 8.57 20.07 17.84
CA SER A 58 8.92 20.35 16.45
C SER A 58 8.86 21.84 16.12
N TYR A 59 9.99 22.38 15.63
CA TYR A 59 10.07 23.71 15.05
C TYR A 59 9.50 23.81 13.63
N LEU A 60 9.18 22.67 13.01
CA LEU A 60 8.74 22.57 11.62
C LEU A 60 7.20 22.46 11.50
N ALA A 61 6.50 22.51 12.63
CA ALA A 61 5.04 22.53 12.65
C ALA A 61 4.51 23.89 12.13
N PRO A 62 3.50 23.93 11.25
CA PRO A 62 2.98 25.19 10.68
C PRO A 62 2.58 26.24 11.72
N VAL A 63 1.95 25.82 12.82
CA VAL A 63 1.61 26.73 13.92
C VAL A 63 2.85 27.37 14.57
N VAL A 64 3.95 26.63 14.69
CA VAL A 64 5.21 27.14 15.24
C VAL A 64 5.88 28.11 14.28
N VAL A 65 5.95 27.76 12.99
CA VAL A 65 6.51 28.62 11.95
C VAL A 65 5.74 29.94 11.89
N SER A 66 4.41 29.88 11.91
CA SER A 66 3.56 31.07 11.95
C SER A 66 3.83 31.92 13.19
N SER A 67 3.88 31.31 14.39
CA SER A 67 4.20 32.04 15.64
C SER A 67 5.59 32.69 15.59
N ILE A 68 6.60 32.03 15.03
CA ILE A 68 7.95 32.60 14.86
C ILE A 68 7.93 33.77 13.88
N ALA A 69 7.26 33.63 12.73
CA ALA A 69 7.14 34.68 11.71
C ALA A 69 6.49 35.94 12.30
N HIS A 70 5.38 35.80 13.03
CA HIS A 70 4.71 36.90 13.70
C HIS A 70 5.59 37.56 14.78
N ALA A 71 6.38 36.77 15.51
CA ALA A 71 7.29 37.30 16.52
C ALA A 71 8.49 38.07 15.94
N GLN A 72 8.81 37.93 14.65
CA GLN A 72 9.79 38.80 13.99
C GLN A 72 9.25 40.22 13.74
N CYS A 73 7.94 40.42 13.83
CA CYS A 73 7.28 41.71 13.60
C CYS A 73 7.11 42.56 14.86
N LEU A 74 7.68 42.17 15.99
CA LEU A 74 7.60 42.91 17.25
C LEU A 74 8.36 44.25 17.16
N ASP A 75 7.83 45.29 17.81
CA ASP A 75 8.43 46.63 17.84
C ASP A 75 9.69 46.68 18.73
N ALA A 76 10.54 47.68 18.54
CA ALA A 76 11.80 47.89 19.27
C ALA A 76 11.65 47.98 20.79
N SER A 77 10.49 48.36 21.30
CA SER A 77 10.18 48.40 22.74
C SER A 77 10.14 47.01 23.39
N ASP A 78 10.05 45.92 22.61
CA ASP A 78 9.94 44.52 23.07
C ASP A 78 11.29 43.77 23.02
N ALA A 79 12.38 44.41 23.45
CA ALA A 79 13.75 43.89 23.31
C ALA A 79 13.96 42.44 23.81
N LYS A 80 13.35 42.07 24.94
CA LYS A 80 13.40 40.70 25.50
C LYS A 80 12.83 39.66 24.55
N TYR A 81 11.71 39.99 23.89
CA TYR A 81 11.01 39.08 23.00
C TYR A 81 11.68 38.95 21.64
N LYS A 82 12.43 39.97 21.20
CA LYS A 82 13.25 39.91 19.98
C LYS A 82 14.39 38.90 20.11
N GLU A 83 15.06 38.86 21.26
CA GLU A 83 16.12 37.87 21.50
C GLU A 83 15.56 36.44 21.46
N GLU A 84 14.42 36.21 22.13
CA GLU A 84 13.72 34.92 22.12
C GLU A 84 13.24 34.53 20.72
N ALA A 85 12.66 35.47 19.97
CA ALA A 85 12.24 35.24 18.59
C ALA A 85 13.44 34.93 17.66
N ALA A 86 14.59 35.57 17.87
CA ALA A 86 15.82 35.29 17.12
C ALA A 86 16.37 33.89 17.44
N GLN A 87 16.31 33.45 18.71
CA GLN A 87 16.68 32.09 19.11
C GLN A 87 15.77 31.05 18.44
N HIS A 88 14.45 31.27 18.45
CA HIS A 88 13.51 30.36 17.79
C HIS A 88 13.65 30.37 16.26
N ARG A 89 13.92 31.54 15.64
CA ARG A 89 14.29 31.61 14.21
C ARG A 89 15.54 30.78 13.93
N ALA A 90 16.60 30.92 14.73
CA ALA A 90 17.83 30.15 14.55
C ALA A 90 17.57 28.64 14.67
N ALA A 91 16.75 28.22 15.64
CA ALA A 91 16.34 26.82 15.79
C ALA A 91 15.52 26.33 14.58
N PHE A 92 14.61 27.16 14.05
CA PHE A 92 13.86 26.85 12.82
C PHE A 92 14.77 26.72 11.60
N VAL A 93 15.71 27.65 11.39
CA VAL A 93 16.68 27.60 10.28
C VAL A 93 17.51 26.32 10.36
N ALA A 94 18.02 25.99 11.55
CA ALA A 94 18.79 24.78 11.78
C ALA A 94 17.98 23.50 11.51
N ALA A 95 16.72 23.45 11.95
CA ALA A 95 15.85 22.29 11.76
C ALA A 95 15.35 22.15 10.31
N SER A 96 15.08 23.27 9.63
CA SER A 96 14.44 23.29 8.32
C SER A 96 15.42 23.15 7.16
N GLY A 97 16.71 23.42 7.37
CA GLY A 97 17.72 23.40 6.30
C GLY A 97 17.45 24.44 5.19
N LEU A 98 16.63 25.44 5.45
CA LEU A 98 16.33 26.52 4.52
C LEU A 98 17.43 27.57 4.53
N THR A 99 17.62 28.22 3.38
CA THR A 99 18.44 29.43 3.27
C THR A 99 17.75 30.62 3.94
N ASP A 100 18.51 31.63 4.36
CA ASP A 100 17.92 32.85 4.92
C ASP A 100 16.90 33.50 3.97
N ALA A 101 17.14 33.48 2.65
CA ALA A 101 16.20 34.01 1.68
C ALA A 101 14.87 33.24 1.65
N GLU A 102 14.91 31.90 1.68
CA GLU A 102 13.71 31.06 1.76
C GLU A 102 12.96 31.27 3.08
N VAL A 103 13.68 31.47 4.19
CA VAL A 103 13.09 31.75 5.51
C VAL A 103 12.37 33.09 5.52
N GLU A 104 12.99 34.14 4.95
CA GLU A 104 12.35 35.45 4.84
C GLU A 104 11.13 35.41 3.93
N GLU A 105 11.17 34.67 2.83
CA GLU A 105 10.02 34.48 1.94
C GLU A 105 8.87 33.74 2.64
N LEU A 106 9.17 32.65 3.34
CA LEU A 106 8.19 31.90 4.11
C LEU A 106 7.58 32.74 5.24
N PHE A 107 8.41 33.45 6.01
CA PHE A 107 7.92 34.27 7.11
C PHE A 107 7.10 35.46 6.62
N ALA A 108 7.47 36.06 5.49
CA ALA A 108 6.66 37.07 4.84
C ALA A 108 5.27 36.54 4.46
N PHE A 109 5.20 35.30 3.98
CA PHE A 109 3.94 34.63 3.68
C PHE A 109 3.11 34.38 4.94
N GLU A 110 3.71 33.76 5.96
CA GLU A 110 3.03 33.39 7.21
C GLU A 110 2.56 34.59 8.03
N ALA A 111 3.25 35.73 7.92
CA ALA A 111 2.88 36.98 8.59
C ALA A 111 1.84 37.81 7.82
N ASP A 112 1.65 37.58 6.50
CA ASP A 112 0.66 38.29 5.69
C ASP A 112 -0.76 37.75 5.90
N SER A 113 -1.46 38.34 6.86
CA SER A 113 -2.84 37.99 7.18
C SER A 113 -3.89 38.45 6.16
N ASN A 114 -3.52 39.27 5.17
CA ASN A 114 -4.50 40.08 4.43
C ASN A 114 -4.67 39.71 2.95
N GLY A 115 -3.75 38.96 2.35
CA GLY A 115 -3.81 38.67 0.90
C GLY A 115 -3.44 37.25 0.47
N GLN A 116 -2.53 36.61 1.19
CA GLN A 116 -1.84 35.42 0.69
C GLN A 116 -2.53 34.09 1.02
N ASP A 117 -3.49 34.09 1.95
CA ASP A 117 -4.40 32.96 2.22
C ASP A 117 -5.14 32.45 0.95
N LYS A 118 -5.25 33.28 -0.10
CA LYS A 118 -5.97 32.94 -1.35
C LYS A 118 -5.19 32.01 -2.28
N LEU A 119 -3.87 32.16 -2.40
CA LEU A 119 -3.08 31.41 -3.39
C LEU A 119 -2.94 29.92 -3.04
N PRO A 120 -2.58 29.54 -1.80
CA PRO A 120 -2.56 28.14 -1.40
C PRO A 120 -3.95 27.56 -1.43
N ARG A 121 -4.96 28.29 -0.93
CA ARG A 121 -6.35 27.81 -0.99
C ARG A 121 -6.80 27.57 -2.41
N LYS A 122 -6.44 28.43 -3.37
CA LYS A 122 -6.75 28.23 -4.79
C LYS A 122 -6.12 26.92 -5.28
N PHE A 123 -4.80 26.78 -5.17
CA PHE A 123 -4.08 25.56 -5.57
C PHE A 123 -4.67 24.30 -4.91
N CYS A 124 -4.85 24.33 -3.58
CA CYS A 124 -5.35 23.21 -2.79
C CYS A 124 -6.81 22.85 -3.09
N ASN A 125 -7.64 23.81 -3.53
CA ASN A 125 -9.02 23.57 -3.94
C ASN A 125 -9.10 23.09 -5.40
N GLU A 126 -8.15 23.49 -6.24
CA GLU A 126 -8.08 23.09 -7.65
C GLU A 126 -7.37 21.74 -7.85
N LEU A 127 -6.65 21.27 -6.84
CA LEU A 127 -6.05 19.94 -6.82
C LEU A 127 -7.16 18.87 -6.83
N GLU A 128 -7.50 18.39 -8.02
CA GLU A 128 -8.53 17.36 -8.19
C GLU A 128 -8.05 16.05 -7.56
N VAL A 129 -8.84 15.55 -6.61
CA VAL A 129 -8.62 14.26 -5.93
C VAL A 129 -9.93 13.48 -6.03
N ASP A 130 -10.10 12.76 -7.14
CA ASP A 130 -11.31 11.99 -7.43
C ASP A 130 -10.94 10.54 -7.83
N PRO A 131 -11.14 9.55 -6.95
CA PRO A 131 -10.76 8.16 -7.21
C PRO A 131 -11.59 7.50 -8.32
N GLN A 132 -12.69 8.13 -8.78
CA GLN A 132 -13.52 7.66 -9.89
C GLN A 132 -13.11 8.26 -11.24
N LYS A 133 -12.32 9.35 -11.25
CA LYS A 133 -11.85 9.99 -12.48
C LYS A 133 -10.37 9.74 -12.77
N GLN A 134 -9.60 9.46 -11.73
CA GLN A 134 -8.16 9.28 -11.82
C GLN A 134 -7.80 7.80 -11.70
N SER A 135 -6.65 7.40 -12.27
CA SER A 135 -6.04 6.14 -11.91
C SER A 135 -5.61 6.20 -10.44
N ALA A 136 -5.60 5.05 -9.77
CA ALA A 136 -5.15 4.99 -8.38
C ALA A 136 -3.76 5.62 -8.15
N LYS A 137 -2.84 5.53 -9.13
CA LYS A 137 -1.53 6.22 -9.10
C LYS A 137 -1.66 7.73 -9.08
N THR A 138 -2.42 8.30 -10.02
CA THR A 138 -2.62 9.75 -10.10
C THR A 138 -3.38 10.26 -8.88
N TYR A 139 -4.40 9.52 -8.43
CA TYR A 139 -5.14 9.82 -7.21
C TYR A 139 -4.22 9.84 -5.99
N GLY A 140 -3.36 8.82 -5.85
CA GLY A 140 -2.44 8.71 -4.74
C GLY A 140 -1.44 9.86 -4.68
N ALA A 141 -0.80 10.18 -5.81
CA ALA A 141 0.10 11.31 -5.95
C ALA A 141 -0.56 12.66 -5.59
N ARG A 142 -1.76 12.92 -6.14
CA ARG A 142 -2.53 14.13 -5.87
C ARG A 142 -2.98 14.21 -4.42
N SER A 143 -3.48 13.11 -3.85
CA SER A 143 -3.87 13.04 -2.44
C SER A 143 -2.66 13.28 -1.54
N ALA A 144 -1.50 12.70 -1.86
CA ALA A 144 -0.29 12.90 -1.07
C ALA A 144 0.20 14.34 -1.11
N LEU A 145 0.17 14.97 -2.28
CA LEU A 145 0.49 16.39 -2.42
C LEU A 145 -0.49 17.26 -1.63
N GLN A 146 -1.79 16.93 -1.66
CA GLN A 146 -2.81 17.63 -0.88
C GLN A 146 -2.57 17.49 0.63
N THR A 147 -2.32 16.28 1.12
CA THR A 147 -2.06 16.05 2.55
C THR A 147 -0.76 16.72 2.99
N LEU A 148 0.31 16.61 2.21
CA LEU A 148 1.59 17.23 2.54
C LEU A 148 1.51 18.75 2.53
N LEU A 149 1.03 19.35 1.44
CA LEU A 149 1.17 20.79 1.22
C LEU A 149 -0.05 21.60 1.66
N CYS A 150 -1.22 20.97 1.76
CA CYS A 150 -2.48 21.66 2.04
C CYS A 150 -3.11 21.28 3.39
N GLU A 151 -2.51 20.32 4.11
CA GLU A 151 -3.08 19.72 5.34
C GLU A 151 -4.53 19.21 5.16
N ARG A 152 -4.89 18.91 3.91
CA ARG A 152 -6.21 18.45 3.50
C ARG A 152 -6.01 17.20 2.68
N GLY A 153 -6.49 16.07 3.15
CA GLY A 153 -6.47 14.85 2.36
C GLY A 153 -6.78 13.64 3.22
N SER A 154 -7.56 12.71 2.66
CA SER A 154 -7.64 11.35 3.18
C SER A 154 -6.40 10.63 2.68
N GLY A 155 -5.52 10.18 3.58
CA GLY A 155 -4.25 9.53 3.20
C GLY A 155 -4.41 8.56 2.03
N SER A 156 -3.44 8.54 1.11
CA SER A 156 -3.52 7.68 -0.06
C SER A 156 -3.41 6.22 0.36
N GLY A 157 -4.45 5.42 0.10
CA GLY A 157 -4.39 3.97 0.17
C GLY A 157 -3.67 3.34 -1.03
N TYR A 158 -2.87 4.12 -1.77
CA TYR A 158 -2.15 3.65 -2.95
C TYR A 158 -0.77 3.17 -2.52
N ASP A 159 -0.63 1.86 -2.36
CA ASP A 159 0.63 1.21 -1.97
C ASP A 159 1.11 0.26 -3.08
N TRP A 160 1.61 0.82 -4.18
CA TRP A 160 2.20 0.03 -5.27
C TRP A 160 3.67 0.41 -5.57
N MET A 161 4.33 -0.36 -6.43
CA MET A 161 5.70 -0.13 -6.92
C MET A 161 5.97 1.28 -7.44
N ASP A 162 4.94 1.95 -7.95
CA ASP A 162 5.05 3.23 -8.63
C ASP A 162 4.36 4.33 -7.83
N THR A 163 4.56 4.32 -6.51
CA THR A 163 4.33 5.55 -5.74
C THR A 163 5.26 6.62 -6.27
N THR A 164 4.75 7.84 -6.23
CA THR A 164 5.50 9.06 -6.44
C THR A 164 6.45 9.28 -5.26
N ALA A 165 7.55 9.99 -5.49
CA ALA A 165 8.44 10.40 -4.40
C ALA A 165 7.70 11.32 -3.40
N VAL A 166 6.67 12.04 -3.84
CA VAL A 166 5.77 12.81 -2.95
C VAL A 166 5.01 11.90 -1.99
N GLU A 167 4.43 10.79 -2.48
CA GLU A 167 3.80 9.77 -1.63
C GLU A 167 4.80 9.14 -0.65
N ASP A 168 6.02 8.82 -1.10
CA ASP A 168 7.05 8.23 -0.25
C ASP A 168 7.42 9.16 0.91
N VAL A 169 7.52 10.48 0.66
CA VAL A 169 7.73 11.48 1.72
C VAL A 169 6.55 11.52 2.69
N LEU A 170 5.31 11.54 2.19
CA LEU A 170 4.13 11.55 3.06
C LEU A 170 4.05 10.31 3.95
N ALA A 171 4.23 9.13 3.36
CA ALA A 171 4.14 7.86 4.06
C ALA A 171 5.27 7.75 5.10
N ALA A 172 6.51 8.10 4.73
CA ALA A 172 7.63 8.09 5.67
C ALA A 172 7.42 9.09 6.82
N LYS A 173 6.96 10.31 6.51
CA LYS A 173 6.69 11.34 7.52
C LYS A 173 5.61 10.89 8.50
N SER A 174 4.49 10.40 7.98
CA SER A 174 3.32 10.00 8.76
C SER A 174 3.67 8.83 9.67
N CYS A 175 4.32 7.82 9.09
CA CYS A 175 4.75 6.64 9.82
C CYS A 175 5.79 6.98 10.90
N ALA A 176 6.86 7.69 10.55
CA ALA A 176 7.92 8.03 11.50
C ALA A 176 7.41 8.95 12.62
N THR A 177 6.53 9.90 12.29
CA THR A 177 5.90 10.77 13.31
C THR A 177 5.01 9.96 14.25
N SER A 178 4.16 9.07 13.74
CA SER A 178 3.28 8.26 14.59
C SER A 178 4.10 7.34 15.49
N LEU A 179 5.10 6.65 14.93
CA LEU A 179 5.93 5.74 15.69
C LEU A 179 6.80 6.47 16.71
N LEU A 180 7.45 7.59 16.38
CA LEU A 180 8.22 8.37 17.37
C LEU A 180 7.35 8.92 18.51
N ARG A 181 6.08 9.24 18.25
CA ARG A 181 5.11 9.72 19.26
C ARG A 181 4.60 8.58 20.14
N ASP A 182 4.16 7.49 19.52
CA ASP A 182 3.46 6.40 20.19
C ASP A 182 4.45 5.39 20.82
N TRP A 183 5.73 5.48 20.47
CA TRP A 183 6.78 4.66 21.04
C TRP A 183 6.99 4.99 22.52
N SER A 184 6.64 4.02 23.35
CA SER A 184 7.19 3.84 24.68
C SER A 184 7.88 2.47 24.75
N ASP A 185 8.80 2.24 25.69
CA ASP A 185 9.44 0.92 25.82
C ASP A 185 8.44 -0.24 26.04
N LYS A 186 7.18 0.09 26.38
CA LYS A 186 6.06 -0.84 26.58
C LYS A 186 5.20 -1.07 25.33
N SER A 187 5.43 -0.38 24.21
CA SER A 187 4.64 -0.49 22.98
C SER A 187 5.19 -1.54 22.00
N ARG A 188 5.94 -2.55 22.47
CA ARG A 188 6.55 -3.61 21.65
C ARG A 188 5.55 -4.70 21.24
N THR A 189 4.35 -4.31 20.84
CA THR A 189 3.39 -5.29 20.33
C THR A 189 3.84 -5.78 18.97
N ALA A 190 3.46 -7.01 18.63
CA ALA A 190 3.73 -7.57 17.32
C ALA A 190 3.20 -6.67 16.16
N TYR A 191 2.08 -5.95 16.36
CA TYR A 191 1.60 -4.96 15.39
C TYR A 191 2.56 -3.77 15.21
N THR A 192 3.14 -3.27 16.29
CA THR A 192 4.10 -2.17 16.23
C THR A 192 5.37 -2.58 15.49
N LEU A 193 5.80 -3.85 15.62
CA LEU A 193 6.93 -4.38 14.83
C LEU A 193 6.64 -4.42 13.33
N ILE A 194 5.42 -4.75 12.94
CA ILE A 194 4.96 -4.70 11.54
C ILE A 194 4.98 -3.25 11.03
N ASP A 195 4.53 -2.30 11.86
CA ASP A 195 4.55 -0.88 11.50
C ASP A 195 5.99 -0.36 11.38
N PHE A 196 6.94 -0.81 12.22
CA PHE A 196 8.36 -0.49 12.07
C PHE A 196 8.93 -1.01 10.75
N ALA A 197 8.68 -2.29 10.44
CA ALA A 197 9.12 -2.89 9.17
C ALA A 197 8.55 -2.13 7.96
N HIS A 198 7.27 -1.76 8.01
CA HIS A 198 6.66 -0.91 6.99
C HIS A 198 7.34 0.46 6.91
N CYS A 199 7.58 1.12 8.04
CA CYS A 199 8.25 2.43 8.09
C CYS A 199 9.64 2.43 7.46
N GLU A 200 10.44 1.43 7.82
CA GLU A 200 11.79 1.28 7.31
C GLU A 200 11.79 1.04 5.80
N ALA A 201 10.86 0.21 5.32
CA ALA A 201 10.64 -0.02 3.89
C ALA A 201 10.27 1.25 3.13
N VAL A 202 9.33 2.05 3.63
CA VAL A 202 8.95 3.35 3.03
C VAL A 202 10.14 4.29 3.03
N GLY A 203 10.82 4.41 4.17
CA GLY A 203 11.98 5.25 4.32
C GLY A 203 13.03 4.96 3.24
N GLN A 204 13.35 3.69 2.99
CA GLN A 204 14.37 3.28 2.00
C GLN A 204 14.08 3.76 0.57
N ARG A 205 12.86 4.18 0.27
CA ARG A 205 12.45 4.70 -1.05
C ARG A 205 12.67 6.20 -1.21
N LEU A 206 12.89 6.94 -0.13
CA LEU A 206 13.12 8.38 -0.16
C LEU A 206 14.24 8.71 -1.16
N ASN A 207 13.91 9.53 -2.16
CA ASN A 207 14.83 9.99 -3.20
C ASN A 207 14.67 11.49 -3.39
N GLU A 208 15.68 12.24 -2.97
CA GLU A 208 15.67 13.71 -2.94
C GLU A 208 15.48 14.32 -4.34
N GLU A 209 16.29 13.85 -5.29
CA GLU A 209 16.27 14.35 -6.66
C GLU A 209 14.90 14.12 -7.31
N ARG A 210 14.35 12.92 -7.15
CA ARG A 210 13.03 12.56 -7.68
C ARG A 210 11.93 13.38 -7.01
N TYR A 211 11.99 13.56 -5.69
CA TYR A 211 11.00 14.34 -4.93
C TYR A 211 10.93 15.79 -5.41
N PHE A 212 12.07 16.47 -5.46
CA PHE A 212 12.10 17.87 -5.91
C PHE A 212 11.80 18.02 -7.40
N LYS A 213 12.16 17.03 -8.23
CA LYS A 213 11.75 16.99 -9.64
C LYS A 213 10.24 16.87 -9.81
N GLU A 214 9.59 16.00 -9.03
CA GLU A 214 8.14 15.84 -9.05
C GLU A 214 7.42 17.10 -8.56
N LEU A 215 7.88 17.71 -7.45
CA LEU A 215 7.34 18.99 -7.00
C LEU A 215 7.49 20.11 -8.04
N ALA A 216 8.64 20.20 -8.69
CA ALA A 216 8.88 21.22 -9.73
C ALA A 216 8.07 20.98 -11.01
N ALA A 217 7.59 19.75 -11.22
CA ALA A 217 6.74 19.41 -12.35
C ALA A 217 5.26 19.76 -12.12
N GLU A 218 4.86 20.10 -10.88
CA GLU A 218 3.48 20.45 -10.56
C GLU A 218 3.11 21.83 -11.12
N PRO A 219 2.16 21.92 -12.07
CA PRO A 219 1.76 23.18 -12.66
C PRO A 219 1.20 24.11 -11.58
N GLU A 220 1.59 25.38 -11.65
CA GLU A 220 1.08 26.43 -10.77
C GLU A 220 1.39 26.22 -9.28
N LEU A 221 2.31 25.31 -8.91
CA LEU A 221 2.73 25.13 -7.52
C LEU A 221 3.27 26.47 -6.98
N PRO A 222 2.58 27.11 -6.02
CA PRO A 222 3.04 28.37 -5.47
C PRO A 222 4.41 28.21 -4.82
N ARG A 223 5.30 29.18 -5.02
CA ARG A 223 6.67 29.14 -4.49
C ARG A 223 6.72 28.87 -2.99
N TYR A 224 5.80 29.46 -2.21
CA TYR A 224 5.65 29.20 -0.77
C TYR A 224 5.37 27.72 -0.46
N LEU A 225 4.53 27.03 -1.26
CA LEU A 225 4.25 25.60 -1.07
C LEU A 225 5.46 24.74 -1.44
N ALA A 226 6.27 25.17 -2.42
CA ALA A 226 7.54 24.50 -2.72
C ALA A 226 8.53 24.60 -1.54
N ILE A 227 8.57 25.74 -0.83
CA ILE A 227 9.36 25.88 0.40
C ILE A 227 8.84 24.93 1.49
N TRP A 228 7.53 24.82 1.69
CA TRP A 228 6.94 23.83 2.60
C TRP A 228 7.26 22.38 2.20
N GLY A 229 7.29 22.06 0.90
CA GLY A 229 7.76 20.78 0.39
C GLY A 229 9.19 20.46 0.85
N LYS A 230 10.11 21.43 0.77
CA LYS A 230 11.48 21.29 1.28
C LYS A 230 11.53 21.09 2.80
N ILE A 231 10.71 21.82 3.56
CA ILE A 231 10.57 21.59 5.02
C ILE A 231 10.10 20.16 5.29
N HIS A 232 9.10 19.66 4.56
CA HIS A 232 8.59 18.30 4.76
C HIS A 232 9.62 17.24 4.41
N TRP A 233 10.40 17.43 3.34
CA TRP A 233 11.53 16.55 3.02
C TRP A 233 12.52 16.47 4.19
N ASN A 234 12.99 17.62 4.68
CA ASN A 234 13.98 17.68 5.75
C ASN A 234 13.47 17.11 7.08
N ASP A 235 12.22 17.44 7.47
CA ASP A 235 11.55 16.86 8.65
C ASP A 235 11.47 15.33 8.54
N THR A 236 11.11 14.83 7.35
CA THR A 236 10.96 13.39 7.10
C THR A 236 12.29 12.66 7.21
N VAL A 237 13.35 13.18 6.58
CA VAL A 237 14.69 12.58 6.66
C VAL A 237 15.21 12.58 8.10
N ALA A 238 15.03 13.67 8.84
CA ALA A 238 15.46 13.78 10.22
C ALA A 238 14.72 12.78 11.14
N LYS A 239 13.39 12.73 11.06
CA LYS A 239 12.57 11.80 11.85
C LYS A 239 12.85 10.35 11.50
N ARG A 240 13.05 10.04 10.21
CA ARG A 240 13.44 8.69 9.78
C ARG A 240 14.80 8.32 10.39
N ALA A 241 15.80 9.19 10.31
CA ALA A 241 17.12 8.92 10.88
C ALA A 241 17.04 8.70 12.40
N GLU A 242 16.22 9.49 13.10
CA GLU A 242 15.97 9.29 14.52
C GLU A 242 15.29 7.93 14.81
N LEU A 243 14.23 7.60 14.08
CA LEU A 243 13.52 6.32 14.22
C LEU A 243 14.45 5.14 13.96
N HIS A 244 15.21 5.19 12.87
CA HIS A 244 16.16 4.15 12.48
C HIS A 244 17.19 3.91 13.58
N LYS A 245 17.81 4.98 14.11
CA LYS A 245 18.77 4.87 15.21
C LYS A 245 18.16 4.27 16.48
N ARG A 246 16.89 4.59 16.79
CA ARG A 246 16.17 3.98 17.91
C ARG A 246 15.94 2.50 17.67
N LEU A 247 15.60 2.11 16.44
CA LEU A 247 15.40 0.71 16.04
C LEU A 247 16.71 -0.08 16.07
N GLU A 248 17.81 0.45 15.54
CA GLU A 248 19.13 -0.18 15.63
C GLU A 248 19.53 -0.44 17.08
N LYS A 249 19.31 0.54 17.97
CA LYS A 249 19.58 0.37 19.40
C LYS A 249 18.66 -0.69 20.02
N LEU A 250 17.39 -0.73 19.62
CA LEU A 250 16.40 -1.68 20.14
C LEU A 250 16.73 -3.12 19.74
N THR A 251 17.17 -3.33 18.50
CA THR A 251 17.42 -4.66 17.93
C THR A 251 18.86 -5.13 18.08
N ALA A 252 19.74 -4.32 18.68
CA ALA A 252 21.18 -4.60 18.81
C ALA A 252 21.47 -5.96 19.45
N ASP A 253 20.71 -6.33 20.49
CA ASP A 253 20.91 -7.54 21.29
C ASP A 253 19.80 -8.60 21.07
N ASP A 254 18.88 -8.36 20.12
CA ASP A 254 17.74 -9.23 19.84
C ASP A 254 17.68 -9.59 18.35
N PRO A 255 18.24 -10.74 17.94
CA PRO A 255 18.28 -11.14 16.54
C PRO A 255 16.88 -11.41 15.96
N THR A 256 15.92 -11.84 16.78
CA THR A 256 14.54 -12.07 16.36
C THR A 256 13.86 -10.75 16.01
N LEU A 257 14.01 -9.72 16.85
CA LEU A 257 13.50 -8.37 16.55
C LEU A 257 14.21 -7.72 15.36
N LYS A 258 15.53 -7.92 15.23
CA LYS A 258 16.29 -7.44 14.08
C LYS A 258 15.78 -8.04 12.77
N ALA A 259 15.52 -9.35 12.76
CA ALA A 259 15.00 -10.04 11.60
C ALA A 259 13.63 -9.51 11.17
N VAL A 260 12.71 -9.29 12.12
CA VAL A 260 11.38 -8.73 11.85
C VAL A 260 11.44 -7.33 11.27
N VAL A 261 12.27 -6.45 11.84
CA VAL A 261 12.27 -5.02 11.51
C VAL A 261 13.12 -4.71 10.27
N PHE A 262 14.25 -5.39 10.10
CA PHE A 262 15.24 -5.07 9.08
C PHE A 262 15.44 -6.18 8.06
N ASP A 263 15.84 -7.37 8.51
CA ASP A 263 16.44 -8.36 7.60
C ASP A 263 15.40 -9.01 6.67
N GLU A 264 14.30 -9.54 7.20
CA GLU A 264 13.24 -10.15 6.39
C GLU A 264 12.50 -9.15 5.49
N PRO A 265 12.14 -7.93 5.98
CA PRO A 265 11.58 -6.90 5.11
C PRO A 265 12.50 -6.52 3.95
N ALA A 266 13.79 -6.31 4.20
CA ALA A 266 14.75 -5.95 3.16
C ALA A 266 14.91 -7.06 2.11
N LYS A 267 14.99 -8.32 2.57
CA LYS A 267 15.02 -9.50 1.70
C LYS A 267 13.76 -9.60 0.83
N ALA A 268 12.58 -9.46 1.42
CA ALA A 268 11.31 -9.51 0.69
C ALA A 268 11.17 -8.37 -0.34
N ILE A 269 11.62 -7.16 -0.02
CA ILE A 269 11.70 -6.05 -0.98
C ILE A 269 12.63 -6.40 -2.15
N ALA A 270 13.80 -6.97 -1.88
CA ALA A 270 14.76 -7.35 -2.91
C ALA A 270 14.20 -8.46 -3.82
N GLU A 271 13.59 -9.49 -3.24
CA GLU A 271 12.90 -10.56 -3.95
C GLU A 271 11.75 -10.02 -4.80
N PHE A 272 10.93 -9.12 -4.25
CA PHE A 272 9.87 -8.42 -4.96
C PHE A 272 10.44 -7.72 -6.20
N LYS A 273 11.46 -6.87 -6.02
CA LYS A 273 12.08 -6.09 -7.12
C LYS A 273 12.65 -7.01 -8.20
N ALA A 274 13.28 -8.12 -7.81
CA ALA A 274 13.81 -9.10 -8.74
C ALA A 274 12.72 -9.80 -9.56
N GLN A 275 11.58 -10.14 -8.95
CA GLN A 275 10.44 -10.72 -9.65
C GLN A 275 9.74 -9.70 -10.56
N HIS A 276 9.60 -8.45 -10.09
CA HIS A 276 9.04 -7.36 -10.88
C HIS A 276 9.85 -7.08 -12.13
N ALA A 277 11.18 -7.02 -12.02
CA ALA A 277 12.06 -6.82 -13.17
C ALA A 277 11.89 -7.89 -14.27
N LYS A 278 11.47 -9.11 -13.91
CA LYS A 278 11.20 -10.20 -14.87
C LYS A 278 9.83 -10.12 -15.54
N ASN A 279 8.84 -9.51 -14.87
CA ASN A 279 7.42 -9.57 -15.25
C ASN A 279 6.71 -8.20 -15.21
N SER A 280 7.45 -7.09 -15.33
CA SER A 280 6.98 -5.74 -14.99
C SER A 280 5.68 -5.37 -15.69
N ALA A 281 5.57 -5.59 -17.01
CA ALA A 281 4.39 -5.22 -17.78
C ALA A 281 3.08 -5.85 -17.27
N LEU A 282 3.10 -7.13 -16.88
CA LEU A 282 1.90 -7.79 -16.36
C LEU A 282 1.67 -7.49 -14.89
N LEU A 283 2.72 -7.35 -14.09
CA LEU A 283 2.59 -7.00 -12.67
C LEU A 283 2.06 -5.57 -12.51
N ASP A 284 2.52 -4.62 -13.32
CA ASP A 284 1.99 -3.25 -13.33
C ASP A 284 0.54 -3.21 -13.80
N LYS A 285 0.18 -4.04 -14.78
CA LYS A 285 -1.23 -4.21 -15.20
C LYS A 285 -2.08 -4.85 -14.10
N SER A 286 -1.56 -5.85 -13.40
CA SER A 286 -2.21 -6.49 -12.25
C SER A 286 -2.53 -5.47 -11.16
N ALA A 287 -1.55 -4.63 -10.85
CA ALA A 287 -1.67 -3.53 -9.90
C ALA A 287 -2.79 -2.57 -10.23
N GLU A 288 -2.74 -2.05 -11.45
CA GLU A 288 -3.68 -1.04 -11.92
C GLU A 288 -5.09 -1.61 -11.84
N LEU A 289 -5.26 -2.88 -12.20
CA LEU A 289 -6.55 -3.56 -12.10
C LEU A 289 -7.03 -3.70 -10.65
N LEU A 290 -6.17 -4.20 -9.75
CA LEU A 290 -6.53 -4.49 -8.36
C LEU A 290 -6.78 -3.23 -7.53
N LEU A 291 -6.07 -2.14 -7.80
CA LEU A 291 -6.23 -0.86 -7.10
C LEU A 291 -7.45 -0.07 -7.60
N ASN A 292 -7.96 -0.40 -8.80
CA ASN A 292 -9.10 0.26 -9.42
C ASN A 292 -10.36 -0.63 -9.47
N LEU A 293 -10.48 -1.64 -8.59
CA LEU A 293 -11.64 -2.53 -8.51
C LEU A 293 -12.99 -1.84 -8.28
N LYS A 294 -12.99 -0.60 -7.79
CA LYS A 294 -14.21 0.21 -7.59
C LYS A 294 -14.38 1.31 -8.63
N ASN A 295 -13.43 1.47 -9.55
CA ASN A 295 -13.48 2.48 -10.59
C ASN A 295 -14.04 1.86 -11.89
N LYS A 296 -15.35 2.03 -12.11
CA LYS A 296 -16.06 1.44 -13.25
C LYS A 296 -15.50 1.89 -14.60
N LYS A 297 -14.97 3.12 -14.70
CA LYS A 297 -14.41 3.65 -15.95
C LYS A 297 -13.10 2.95 -16.31
N ILE A 298 -12.27 2.63 -15.33
CA ILE A 298 -11.02 1.90 -15.54
C ILE A 298 -11.33 0.43 -15.82
N GLN A 299 -12.27 -0.17 -15.09
CA GLN A 299 -12.70 -1.55 -15.36
C GLN A 299 -13.23 -1.73 -16.78
N ALA A 300 -14.03 -0.79 -17.29
CA ALA A 300 -14.52 -0.84 -18.67
C ALA A 300 -13.40 -0.85 -19.72
N LYS A 301 -12.22 -0.27 -19.42
CA LYS A 301 -11.04 -0.33 -20.30
C LYS A 301 -10.28 -1.65 -20.20
N ALA A 302 -10.55 -2.44 -19.17
CA ALA A 302 -9.89 -3.71 -18.92
C ALA A 302 -10.64 -4.91 -19.54
N THR A 303 -11.76 -4.72 -20.26
CA THR A 303 -12.44 -5.80 -20.99
C THR A 303 -11.45 -6.55 -21.90
N GLY A 304 -11.49 -7.88 -21.84
CA GLY A 304 -10.57 -8.77 -22.55
C GLY A 304 -9.19 -8.90 -21.92
N CYS A 305 -8.97 -8.40 -20.70
CA CYS A 305 -7.65 -8.49 -20.06
C CYS A 305 -7.22 -9.91 -19.65
N SER A 306 -8.12 -10.89 -19.71
CA SER A 306 -7.91 -12.26 -19.23
C SER A 306 -6.84 -13.04 -19.99
N GLU A 307 -6.70 -12.85 -21.31
CA GLU A 307 -5.83 -13.68 -22.14
C GLU A 307 -4.35 -13.63 -21.73
N GLY A 308 -3.82 -12.44 -21.43
CA GLY A 308 -2.43 -12.26 -21.03
C GLY A 308 -2.09 -12.96 -19.72
N PHE A 309 -2.90 -12.74 -18.68
CA PHE A 309 -2.69 -13.38 -17.37
C PHE A 309 -2.84 -14.89 -17.45
N ARG A 310 -3.81 -15.37 -18.23
CA ARG A 310 -4.02 -16.79 -18.45
C ARG A 310 -2.82 -17.45 -19.13
N ALA A 311 -2.28 -16.84 -20.17
CA ALA A 311 -1.15 -17.40 -20.92
C ALA A 311 0.08 -17.57 -20.01
N GLU A 312 0.39 -16.57 -19.18
CA GLU A 312 1.52 -16.67 -18.25
C GLU A 312 1.28 -17.67 -17.12
N LEU A 313 0.09 -17.71 -16.53
CA LEU A 313 -0.24 -18.76 -15.55
C LEU A 313 -0.13 -20.15 -16.16
N ALA A 314 -0.64 -20.35 -17.38
CA ALA A 314 -0.55 -21.63 -18.06
C ALA A 314 0.92 -22.06 -18.27
N LYS A 315 1.82 -21.12 -18.62
CA LYS A 315 3.27 -21.40 -18.69
C LYS A 315 3.83 -21.83 -17.34
N LEU A 316 3.52 -21.09 -16.27
CA LEU A 316 3.99 -21.39 -14.91
C LEU A 316 3.53 -22.78 -14.44
N PHE A 317 2.24 -23.12 -14.64
CA PHE A 317 1.71 -24.45 -14.33
C PHE A 317 2.33 -25.55 -15.19
N ALA A 318 2.54 -25.31 -16.48
CA ALA A 318 3.16 -26.27 -17.40
C ALA A 318 4.64 -26.52 -17.08
N GLU A 319 5.36 -25.51 -16.62
CA GLU A 319 6.76 -25.61 -16.19
C GLU A 319 6.88 -26.37 -14.86
N ARG A 320 6.09 -25.97 -13.86
CA ARG A 320 6.21 -26.45 -12.47
C ARG A 320 5.50 -27.78 -12.22
N LYS A 321 4.44 -28.07 -12.97
CA LYS A 321 3.68 -29.33 -12.93
C LYS A 321 3.31 -29.79 -11.51
N PRO A 322 2.66 -28.94 -10.68
CA PRO A 322 2.42 -29.24 -9.27
C PRO A 322 1.50 -30.46 -9.08
N THR A 323 2.04 -31.64 -8.76
CA THR A 323 1.27 -32.90 -8.75
C THR A 323 0.39 -33.12 -7.53
N THR A 324 0.37 -32.20 -6.57
CA THR A 324 -0.45 -32.25 -5.35
C THR A 324 -1.17 -30.92 -5.14
N GLU A 325 -2.23 -30.92 -4.32
CA GLU A 325 -2.93 -29.67 -3.99
C GLU A 325 -2.05 -28.69 -3.20
N ASP A 326 -1.18 -29.20 -2.32
CA ASP A 326 -0.28 -28.34 -1.56
C ASP A 326 0.78 -27.72 -2.46
N ALA A 327 1.32 -28.44 -3.45
CA ALA A 327 2.23 -27.86 -4.44
C ALA A 327 1.54 -26.77 -5.30
N VAL A 328 0.24 -26.88 -5.54
CA VAL A 328 -0.53 -25.80 -6.19
C VAL A 328 -0.63 -24.58 -5.28
N LYS A 329 -0.95 -24.79 -3.99
CA LYS A 329 -1.03 -23.69 -3.02
C LYS A 329 0.33 -23.00 -2.89
N ASP A 330 1.41 -23.77 -2.80
CA ASP A 330 2.78 -23.23 -2.73
C ASP A 330 3.09 -22.37 -3.95
N LEU A 331 2.76 -22.85 -5.16
CA LEU A 331 2.90 -22.05 -6.38
C LEU A 331 2.05 -20.78 -6.34
N LEU A 332 0.78 -20.86 -5.93
CA LEU A 332 -0.12 -19.71 -5.86
C LEU A 332 0.14 -18.78 -4.66
N ASN A 333 0.99 -19.19 -3.71
CA ASN A 333 1.54 -18.34 -2.66
C ASN A 333 2.76 -17.55 -3.14
N GLU A 334 3.39 -17.95 -4.24
CA GLU A 334 4.41 -17.11 -4.88
C GLU A 334 3.76 -15.84 -5.44
N MET A 335 4.47 -14.72 -5.35
CA MET A 335 3.90 -13.42 -5.68
C MET A 335 3.43 -13.28 -7.13
N THR A 336 4.25 -13.70 -8.08
CA THR A 336 3.92 -13.57 -9.50
C THR A 336 2.69 -14.42 -9.89
N PRO A 337 2.65 -15.75 -9.61
CA PRO A 337 1.45 -16.55 -9.84
C PRO A 337 0.21 -16.04 -9.10
N PHE A 338 0.34 -15.59 -7.84
CA PHE A 338 -0.77 -15.02 -7.08
C PHE A 338 -1.38 -13.82 -7.80
N LEU A 339 -0.56 -12.83 -8.17
CA LEU A 339 -1.04 -11.59 -8.79
C LEU A 339 -1.67 -11.88 -10.15
N PHE A 340 -1.08 -12.79 -10.94
CA PHE A 340 -1.69 -13.18 -12.22
C PHE A 340 -3.03 -13.88 -12.02
N ALA A 341 -3.16 -14.78 -11.04
CA ALA A 341 -4.41 -15.52 -10.81
C ALA A 341 -5.51 -14.62 -10.24
N ASN A 342 -5.19 -13.69 -9.34
CA ASN A 342 -6.14 -12.68 -8.87
C ASN A 342 -6.57 -11.74 -10.00
N SER A 343 -5.62 -11.21 -10.79
CA SER A 343 -5.94 -10.35 -11.92
C SER A 343 -6.74 -11.08 -12.99
N LEU A 344 -6.45 -12.36 -13.25
CA LEU A 344 -7.27 -13.18 -14.13
C LEU A 344 -8.70 -13.33 -13.61
N ALA A 345 -8.89 -13.60 -12.32
CA ALA A 345 -10.23 -13.68 -11.72
C ALA A 345 -11.00 -12.36 -11.87
N VAL A 346 -10.33 -11.22 -11.66
CA VAL A 346 -10.92 -9.88 -11.88
C VAL A 346 -11.26 -9.67 -13.35
N CYS A 347 -10.36 -10.01 -14.28
CA CYS A 347 -10.60 -9.89 -15.71
C CYS A 347 -11.81 -10.72 -16.16
N GLU A 348 -11.89 -11.99 -15.73
CA GLU A 348 -13.03 -12.84 -16.06
C GLU A 348 -14.33 -12.29 -15.45
N SER A 349 -14.29 -11.66 -14.26
CA SER A 349 -15.48 -10.99 -13.69
C SER A 349 -15.89 -9.74 -14.48
N ILE A 350 -14.93 -8.92 -14.93
CA ILE A 350 -15.19 -7.75 -15.80
C ILE A 350 -15.77 -8.19 -17.14
N ASP A 351 -15.32 -9.33 -17.67
CA ASP A 351 -15.81 -9.93 -18.91
C ASP A 351 -17.16 -10.67 -18.73
N GLU A 352 -17.82 -10.52 -17.58
CA GLU A 352 -19.09 -11.18 -17.21
C GLU A 352 -19.01 -12.72 -17.24
N LYS A 353 -17.81 -13.28 -17.07
CA LYS A 353 -17.53 -14.72 -16.95
C LYS A 353 -17.39 -15.13 -15.49
N ASP A 354 -18.37 -14.70 -14.68
CA ASP A 354 -18.48 -14.97 -13.25
C ASP A 354 -18.16 -16.43 -12.86
N PRO A 355 -18.64 -17.45 -13.58
CA PRO A 355 -18.22 -18.84 -13.42
C PRO A 355 -16.71 -19.08 -13.28
N ASN A 356 -15.94 -18.55 -14.23
CA ASN A 356 -14.51 -18.75 -14.31
C ASN A 356 -13.82 -17.95 -13.20
N ALA A 357 -14.24 -16.70 -13.02
CA ALA A 357 -13.76 -15.82 -11.97
C ALA A 357 -13.92 -16.46 -10.59
N PHE A 358 -15.07 -17.09 -10.31
CA PHE A 358 -15.34 -17.77 -9.05
C PHE A 358 -14.37 -18.91 -8.77
N VAL A 359 -14.18 -19.81 -9.73
CA VAL A 359 -13.29 -20.96 -9.54
C VAL A 359 -11.84 -20.49 -9.36
N ILE A 360 -11.37 -19.54 -10.17
CA ILE A 360 -10.01 -19.03 -10.08
C ILE A 360 -9.80 -18.30 -8.76
N ALA A 361 -10.72 -17.41 -8.37
CA ALA A 361 -10.66 -16.68 -7.10
C ALA A 361 -10.62 -17.64 -5.91
N LYS A 362 -11.37 -18.75 -5.96
CA LYS A 362 -11.36 -19.77 -4.90
C LYS A 362 -9.99 -20.44 -4.73
N GLU A 363 -9.22 -20.59 -5.80
CA GLU A 363 -7.87 -21.17 -5.71
C GLU A 363 -6.84 -20.26 -5.06
N VAL A 364 -7.01 -18.94 -5.22
CA VAL A 364 -6.16 -17.92 -4.59
C VAL A 364 -6.77 -17.36 -3.30
N GLN A 365 -7.89 -17.91 -2.84
CA GLN A 365 -8.48 -17.48 -1.58
C GLN A 365 -7.62 -17.95 -0.41
N GLY A 366 -7.10 -16.98 0.34
CA GLY A 366 -6.28 -17.23 1.52
C GLY A 366 -4.80 -17.41 1.24
N THR A 367 -4.39 -17.30 -0.02
CA THR A 367 -3.00 -16.99 -0.36
C THR A 367 -2.80 -15.48 -0.19
N VAL A 368 -1.60 -15.08 0.21
CA VAL A 368 -1.24 -13.68 0.39
C VAL A 368 -0.04 -13.44 -0.48
N ALA A 369 -0.11 -12.48 -1.39
CA ALA A 369 1.11 -11.91 -1.93
C ALA A 369 1.09 -10.39 -1.84
N ALA A 370 2.30 -9.87 -1.69
CA ALA A 370 2.57 -8.47 -1.75
C ALA A 370 2.21 -7.90 -3.11
N THR A 371 1.49 -6.79 -3.09
CA THR A 371 1.21 -5.99 -4.28
C THR A 371 2.36 -5.00 -4.55
N GLY A 372 3.06 -4.53 -3.51
CA GLY A 372 4.23 -3.67 -3.66
C GLY A 372 5.36 -4.01 -2.68
N PRO A 373 6.50 -3.29 -2.75
CA PRO A 373 7.63 -3.48 -1.83
C PRO A 373 7.25 -3.24 -0.36
N LEU A 374 6.35 -2.29 -0.09
CA LEU A 374 5.94 -1.98 1.28
C LEU A 374 5.04 -3.09 1.84
N GLU A 375 4.10 -3.59 1.05
CA GLU A 375 3.36 -4.78 1.42
C GLU A 375 4.29 -5.99 1.54
N ALA A 376 5.31 -6.15 0.69
CA ALA A 376 6.27 -7.24 0.79
C ALA A 376 7.02 -7.21 2.13
N ALA A 377 7.50 -6.02 2.52
CA ALA A 377 8.09 -5.80 3.82
C ALA A 377 7.14 -6.13 4.97
N ARG A 378 5.90 -5.61 4.89
CA ARG A 378 4.87 -5.81 5.91
C ARG A 378 4.51 -7.29 6.08
N TRP A 379 4.32 -8.00 4.97
CA TRP A 379 3.96 -9.41 4.96
C TRP A 379 5.12 -10.28 5.43
N ALA A 380 6.35 -9.96 5.05
CA ALA A 380 7.54 -10.67 5.54
C ALA A 380 7.69 -10.52 7.06
N ALA A 381 7.53 -9.31 7.59
CA ALA A 381 7.51 -9.07 9.02
C ALA A 381 6.40 -9.87 9.72
N LEU A 382 5.17 -9.85 9.19
CA LEU A 382 4.06 -10.61 9.76
C LEU A 382 4.29 -12.13 9.71
N HIS A 383 4.79 -12.66 8.59
CA HIS A 383 5.11 -14.07 8.44
C HIS A 383 6.13 -14.49 9.49
N TYR A 384 7.22 -13.73 9.62
CA TYR A 384 8.25 -14.02 10.60
C TYR A 384 7.70 -13.98 12.04
N ILE A 385 6.86 -12.99 12.36
CA ILE A 385 6.20 -12.88 13.66
C ILE A 385 5.33 -14.12 13.95
N VAL A 386 4.55 -14.59 12.97
CA VAL A 386 3.69 -15.76 13.15
C VAL A 386 4.52 -17.03 13.36
N GLU A 387 5.61 -17.20 12.61
CA GLU A 387 6.53 -18.34 12.74
C GLU A 387 7.27 -18.34 14.09
N HIS A 388 7.62 -17.16 14.59
CA HIS A 388 8.32 -16.96 15.87
C HIS A 388 7.38 -16.45 16.97
N SER A 389 6.09 -16.79 16.89
CA SER A 389 5.06 -16.24 17.78
C SER A 389 5.25 -16.57 19.26
N LYS A 390 6.07 -17.58 19.59
CA LYS A 390 6.46 -17.93 20.96
C LYS A 390 7.62 -17.10 21.50
N GLU A 391 8.36 -16.44 20.62
CA GLU A 391 9.56 -15.65 20.93
C GLU A 391 9.24 -14.15 20.97
N ILE A 392 8.09 -13.75 20.44
CA ILE A 392 7.66 -12.36 20.30
C ILE A 392 6.41 -12.13 21.15
N ASP A 393 6.51 -11.24 22.13
CA ASP A 393 5.43 -10.91 23.04
C ASP A 393 4.18 -10.37 22.30
N GLY A 394 3.01 -10.97 22.60
CA GLY A 394 1.73 -10.61 21.99
C GLY A 394 1.53 -11.11 20.55
N ALA A 395 2.38 -12.01 20.06
CA ALA A 395 2.26 -12.61 18.73
C ALA A 395 1.42 -13.90 18.69
N GLU A 396 1.05 -14.49 19.83
CA GLU A 396 0.42 -15.81 19.91
C GLU A 396 -0.95 -15.87 19.22
N ASP A 397 -1.67 -14.75 19.25
CA ASP A 397 -2.98 -14.60 18.62
C ASP A 397 -2.90 -14.09 17.18
N MET A 398 -1.70 -13.76 16.69
CA MET A 398 -1.55 -13.33 15.30
C MET A 398 -1.79 -14.50 14.36
N ARG A 399 -2.66 -14.23 13.40
CA ARG A 399 -2.94 -15.12 12.27
C ARG A 399 -2.60 -14.34 11.02
N MET A 400 -2.07 -15.01 10.01
CA MET A 400 -1.98 -14.45 8.66
C MET A 400 -3.41 -14.10 8.20
N PRO A 401 -3.76 -12.81 8.06
CA PRO A 401 -5.04 -12.43 7.50
C PRO A 401 -5.10 -12.97 6.08
N ARG A 402 -6.24 -13.59 5.76
CA ARG A 402 -6.54 -14.06 4.41
C ARG A 402 -7.24 -12.92 3.69
N PRO A 403 -6.57 -12.13 2.84
CA PRO A 403 -7.24 -11.09 2.08
C PRO A 403 -8.35 -11.77 1.26
N ARG A 404 -9.58 -11.32 1.48
CA ARG A 404 -10.73 -11.78 0.71
C ARG A 404 -11.00 -10.72 -0.34
N LEU A 405 -10.74 -11.06 -1.60
CA LEU A 405 -11.38 -10.35 -2.69
C LEU A 405 -12.87 -10.72 -2.63
N ASN A 406 -13.68 -9.78 -2.15
CA ASN A 406 -15.12 -9.90 -2.18
C ASN A 406 -15.59 -9.62 -3.60
N PHE A 407 -15.63 -10.67 -4.42
CA PHE A 407 -16.30 -10.62 -5.70
C PHE A 407 -17.80 -10.81 -5.47
N ASP A 408 -18.60 -9.90 -6.02
CA ASP A 408 -20.06 -10.04 -6.07
C ASP A 408 -20.42 -10.97 -7.22
N PHE A 409 -20.24 -12.27 -7.01
CA PHE A 409 -20.60 -13.29 -8.00
C PHE A 409 -22.12 -13.37 -8.09
N ARG A 410 -22.70 -12.78 -9.15
CA ARG A 410 -24.15 -12.73 -9.37
C ARG A 410 -24.75 -14.11 -9.63
N SER A 411 -23.92 -15.05 -10.06
CA SER A 411 -24.28 -16.43 -10.32
C SER A 411 -23.58 -17.34 -9.32
N GLY A 412 -24.27 -17.68 -8.23
CA GLY A 412 -23.82 -18.74 -7.33
C GLY A 412 -23.64 -20.06 -8.10
N PRO A 413 -22.65 -20.90 -7.72
CA PRO A 413 -22.44 -22.19 -8.38
C PRO A 413 -23.71 -23.04 -8.28
N ALA A 414 -24.12 -23.69 -9.37
CA ALA A 414 -25.34 -24.47 -9.39
C ALA A 414 -25.11 -25.85 -8.77
N GLU A 415 -24.09 -26.60 -9.24
CA GLU A 415 -23.83 -27.97 -8.78
C GLU A 415 -22.33 -28.31 -8.87
N GLN A 416 -21.83 -29.16 -7.96
CA GLN A 416 -20.48 -29.71 -8.07
C GLN A 416 -20.56 -31.12 -8.66
N GLU A 417 -20.11 -31.26 -9.90
CA GLU A 417 -20.09 -32.51 -10.65
C GLU A 417 -18.74 -33.22 -10.46
N LYS A 418 -18.76 -34.52 -10.19
CA LYS A 418 -17.55 -35.31 -9.92
C LYS A 418 -17.63 -36.68 -10.56
N GLY A 419 -16.60 -37.08 -11.29
CA GLY A 419 -16.54 -38.45 -11.82
C GLY A 419 -15.37 -38.74 -12.74
N THR A 420 -15.23 -40.00 -13.12
CA THR A 420 -14.26 -40.41 -14.13
C THR A 420 -14.73 -40.03 -15.53
N ILE A 421 -13.91 -39.29 -16.28
CA ILE A 421 -14.21 -38.84 -17.64
C ILE A 421 -14.31 -40.03 -18.60
N ALA A 422 -15.43 -40.18 -19.28
CA ALA A 422 -15.66 -41.16 -20.34
C ALA A 422 -15.22 -40.64 -21.71
N SER A 423 -15.52 -39.38 -22.03
CA SER A 423 -15.08 -38.74 -23.29
C SER A 423 -14.98 -37.23 -23.17
N VAL A 424 -14.15 -36.65 -24.03
CA VAL A 424 -13.94 -35.21 -24.19
C VAL A 424 -14.04 -34.94 -25.68
N LYS A 425 -15.06 -34.21 -26.12
CA LYS A 425 -15.33 -33.94 -27.54
C LYS A 425 -15.41 -32.44 -27.77
N LYS A 426 -14.67 -31.93 -28.76
CA LYS A 426 -14.80 -30.53 -29.18
C LYS A 426 -16.19 -30.30 -29.77
N GLU A 427 -16.76 -29.15 -29.47
CA GLU A 427 -18.00 -28.62 -30.03
C GLU A 427 -17.73 -27.27 -30.71
N SER A 428 -18.72 -26.72 -31.42
CA SER A 428 -18.58 -25.40 -32.04
C SER A 428 -18.44 -24.28 -31.00
N GLY A 429 -17.81 -23.16 -31.39
CA GLY A 429 -17.69 -21.98 -30.53
C GLY A 429 -16.60 -22.08 -29.45
N GLY A 430 -15.60 -22.95 -29.63
CA GLY A 430 -14.50 -23.10 -28.66
C GLY A 430 -14.93 -23.79 -27.36
N MET A 431 -15.93 -24.66 -27.44
CA MET A 431 -16.44 -25.44 -26.31
C MET A 431 -16.05 -26.91 -26.42
N VAL A 432 -16.05 -27.61 -25.29
CA VAL A 432 -15.72 -29.02 -25.17
C VAL A 432 -16.77 -29.70 -24.29
N LYS A 433 -17.44 -30.71 -24.84
CA LYS A 433 -18.36 -31.56 -24.11
C LYS A 433 -17.62 -32.67 -23.38
N VAL A 434 -17.84 -32.74 -22.08
CA VAL A 434 -17.26 -33.72 -21.19
C VAL A 434 -18.36 -34.66 -20.75
N THR A 435 -18.18 -35.96 -20.97
CA THR A 435 -19.08 -36.99 -20.45
C THR A 435 -18.36 -37.83 -19.41
N PHE A 436 -19.11 -38.34 -18.43
CA PHE A 436 -18.59 -39.15 -17.34
C PHE A 436 -18.98 -40.61 -17.50
N LYS A 437 -18.21 -41.51 -16.89
CA LYS A 437 -18.56 -42.92 -16.78
C LYS A 437 -19.72 -43.07 -15.80
N LYS A 438 -20.61 -44.02 -16.08
CA LYS A 438 -21.56 -44.49 -15.06
C LYS A 438 -20.78 -45.25 -14.01
N GLU A 439 -20.82 -44.79 -12.77
CA GLU A 439 -20.11 -45.42 -11.65
C GLU A 439 -21.11 -46.13 -10.74
N LYS A 440 -20.77 -47.35 -10.31
CA LYS A 440 -21.55 -48.10 -9.33
C LYS A 440 -20.91 -47.88 -7.97
N LEU A 441 -21.60 -47.17 -7.09
CA LEU A 441 -21.13 -46.91 -5.73
C LEU A 441 -22.00 -47.67 -4.74
N LYS A 442 -21.39 -48.12 -3.64
CA LYS A 442 -22.14 -48.68 -2.52
C LYS A 442 -22.45 -47.55 -1.55
N GLU A 443 -23.73 -47.24 -1.40
CA GLU A 443 -24.20 -46.30 -0.38
C GLU A 443 -24.79 -47.06 0.81
N PRO A 444 -24.56 -46.59 2.04
CA PRO A 444 -25.19 -47.18 3.21
C PRO A 444 -26.68 -46.84 3.22
N VAL A 445 -27.51 -47.86 3.36
CA VAL A 445 -28.94 -47.72 3.67
C VAL A 445 -29.06 -47.68 5.17
N TRP A 446 -29.67 -46.62 5.68
CA TRP A 446 -29.95 -46.42 7.09
C TRP A 446 -31.42 -46.72 7.37
N ASP A 447 -31.68 -47.46 8.45
CA ASP A 447 -33.01 -47.59 9.04
C ASP A 447 -33.14 -46.52 10.13
N CYS A 448 -33.75 -45.39 9.77
CA CYS A 448 -33.91 -44.24 10.65
C CYS A 448 -35.30 -44.25 11.30
N LYS A 449 -35.34 -44.20 12.63
CA LYS A 449 -36.59 -44.03 13.40
C LYS A 449 -36.59 -42.65 14.05
N GLU A 450 -37.68 -41.90 13.88
CA GLU A 450 -37.83 -40.62 14.57
C GLU A 450 -37.84 -40.81 16.08
N THR A 451 -37.13 -39.95 16.81
CA THR A 451 -37.06 -40.01 18.27
C THR A 451 -38.13 -39.15 18.93
N ASN A 452 -39.06 -38.57 18.17
CA ASN A 452 -40.02 -37.54 18.62
C ASN A 452 -39.37 -36.34 19.32
N LYS A 453 -38.11 -36.02 19.01
CA LYS A 453 -37.41 -34.82 19.49
C LYS A 453 -37.20 -33.90 18.31
N ILE A 454 -37.52 -32.63 18.43
CA ILE A 454 -37.26 -31.64 17.37
C ILE A 454 -35.74 -31.46 17.26
N ASP A 455 -35.19 -31.61 16.06
CA ASP A 455 -33.78 -31.34 15.77
C ASP A 455 -33.59 -29.89 15.29
N ARG A 456 -34.43 -29.47 14.35
CA ARG A 456 -34.47 -28.10 13.83
C ARG A 456 -35.82 -27.77 13.20
N ILE A 457 -36.03 -26.49 12.88
CA ILE A 457 -37.09 -26.02 12.00
C ILE A 457 -36.46 -25.72 10.64
N ASP A 458 -37.01 -26.25 9.55
CA ASP A 458 -36.47 -26.01 8.20
C ASP A 458 -36.82 -24.60 7.68
N ALA A 459 -36.31 -24.26 6.49
CA ALA A 459 -36.51 -22.94 5.89
C ALA A 459 -37.99 -22.65 5.54
N GLN A 460 -38.84 -23.67 5.50
CA GLN A 460 -40.27 -23.60 5.22
C GLN A 460 -41.10 -23.59 6.51
N GLY A 461 -40.47 -23.64 7.68
CA GLY A 461 -41.15 -23.62 8.97
C GLY A 461 -41.58 -25.00 9.49
N ASN A 462 -41.20 -26.10 8.83
CA ASN A 462 -41.56 -27.44 9.28
C ASN A 462 -40.61 -27.93 10.38
N LEU A 463 -41.16 -28.66 11.36
CA LEU A 463 -40.36 -29.34 12.38
C LEU A 463 -39.65 -30.55 11.75
N VAL A 464 -38.33 -30.54 11.75
CA VAL A 464 -37.50 -31.69 11.40
C VAL A 464 -37.15 -32.42 12.69
N TYR A 465 -37.66 -33.65 12.83
CA TYR A 465 -37.40 -34.47 14.02
C TYR A 465 -36.03 -35.15 13.93
N ARG A 466 -35.38 -35.28 15.09
CA ARG A 466 -34.16 -36.06 15.26
C ARG A 466 -34.47 -37.52 14.98
N GLN A 467 -33.59 -38.15 14.21
CA GLN A 467 -33.68 -39.56 13.85
C GLN A 467 -32.57 -40.35 14.55
N ASP A 468 -32.90 -41.53 15.04
CA ASP A 468 -31.93 -42.56 15.42
C ASP A 468 -31.77 -43.51 14.23
N CYS A 469 -30.64 -43.41 13.54
CA CYS A 469 -30.35 -44.14 12.32
C CYS A 469 -29.42 -45.32 12.59
N LYS A 470 -29.88 -46.54 12.28
CA LYS A 470 -29.05 -47.75 12.34
C LYS A 470 -28.66 -48.19 10.94
N PHE A 471 -27.40 -48.58 10.76
CA PHE A 471 -26.94 -49.14 9.49
C PHE A 471 -27.74 -50.42 9.18
N LYS A 472 -28.37 -50.48 8.00
CA LYS A 472 -29.20 -51.62 7.58
C LYS A 472 -28.48 -52.51 6.58
N ALA A 473 -27.98 -51.93 5.49
CA ALA A 473 -27.32 -52.65 4.41
C ALA A 473 -26.53 -51.70 3.52
N TRP A 474 -25.69 -52.22 2.64
CA TRP A 474 -25.17 -51.48 1.50
C TRP A 474 -26.09 -51.67 0.29
N GLN A 475 -26.47 -50.59 -0.40
CA GLN A 475 -27.12 -50.67 -1.70
C GLN A 475 -26.17 -50.19 -2.79
N THR A 476 -26.24 -50.82 -3.96
CA THR A 476 -25.49 -50.34 -5.14
C THR A 476 -26.35 -49.33 -5.87
N VAL A 477 -25.93 -48.07 -5.87
CA VAL A 477 -26.51 -47.02 -6.68
C VAL A 477 -25.62 -46.77 -7.89
N VAL A 478 -26.26 -46.52 -9.04
CA VAL A 478 -25.58 -46.08 -10.25
C VAL A 478 -25.60 -44.56 -10.23
N ILE A 479 -24.43 -43.94 -10.07
CA ILE A 479 -24.30 -42.50 -10.23
C ILE A 479 -24.02 -42.22 -11.71
N GLU A 480 -24.91 -41.44 -12.31
CA GLU A 480 -24.78 -40.91 -13.65
C GLU A 480 -24.66 -39.39 -13.56
N VAL A 481 -23.45 -38.91 -13.78
CA VAL A 481 -23.15 -37.47 -13.80
C VAL A 481 -23.57 -36.93 -15.15
N ASN A 482 -24.33 -35.83 -15.16
CA ASN A 482 -24.77 -35.20 -16.39
C ASN A 482 -23.56 -34.74 -17.22
N PRO A 483 -23.62 -34.84 -18.56
CA PRO A 483 -22.63 -34.19 -19.41
C PRO A 483 -22.56 -32.70 -19.14
N VAL A 484 -21.35 -32.16 -19.16
CA VAL A 484 -21.09 -30.72 -18.97
C VAL A 484 -20.31 -30.15 -20.15
N THR A 485 -20.43 -28.85 -20.37
CA THR A 485 -19.72 -28.16 -21.44
C THR A 485 -18.70 -27.19 -20.85
N VAL A 486 -17.43 -27.34 -21.22
CA VAL A 486 -16.30 -26.55 -20.70
C VAL A 486 -15.69 -25.75 -21.85
N GLU A 487 -15.30 -24.49 -21.64
CA GLU A 487 -14.57 -23.76 -22.70
C GLU A 487 -13.23 -24.46 -22.99
N GLU A 488 -12.86 -24.59 -24.26
CA GLU A 488 -11.68 -25.32 -24.72
C GLU A 488 -10.41 -24.87 -24.01
N ARG A 489 -10.29 -23.56 -23.77
CA ARG A 489 -9.14 -22.98 -23.06
C ARG A 489 -8.96 -23.56 -21.66
N PHE A 490 -10.01 -23.99 -20.95
CA PHE A 490 -9.96 -24.60 -19.60
C PHE A 490 -9.93 -26.14 -19.64
N ALA A 491 -10.02 -26.76 -20.82
CA ALA A 491 -10.14 -28.21 -20.97
C ALA A 491 -8.79 -28.95 -21.08
N SER A 492 -7.65 -28.26 -20.95
CA SER A 492 -6.31 -28.81 -21.19
C SER A 492 -5.99 -30.08 -20.36
N ALA A 493 -6.44 -30.12 -19.09
CA ALA A 493 -6.25 -31.27 -18.21
C ALA A 493 -7.29 -32.40 -18.43
N LEU A 494 -8.39 -32.13 -19.12
CA LEU A 494 -9.51 -33.07 -19.25
C LEU A 494 -9.17 -34.14 -20.29
N LYS A 495 -8.97 -35.38 -19.82
CA LYS A 495 -8.68 -36.54 -20.67
C LYS A 495 -9.52 -37.74 -20.24
N LYS A 496 -9.91 -38.57 -21.19
CA LYS A 496 -10.60 -39.84 -20.93
C LYS A 496 -9.83 -40.67 -19.89
N GLY A 497 -10.54 -41.16 -18.88
CA GLY A 497 -9.99 -41.98 -17.80
C GLY A 497 -9.53 -41.22 -16.57
N ARG A 498 -9.32 -39.89 -16.66
CA ARG A 498 -9.03 -39.05 -15.49
C ARG A 498 -10.28 -38.83 -14.64
N TYR A 499 -10.09 -38.56 -13.36
CA TYR A 499 -11.17 -38.15 -12.46
C TYR A 499 -11.19 -36.62 -12.39
N ALA A 500 -12.35 -36.00 -12.57
CA ALA A 500 -12.49 -34.55 -12.53
C ALA A 500 -13.51 -34.11 -11.50
N GLU A 501 -13.22 -33.00 -10.84
CA GLU A 501 -14.17 -32.21 -10.08
C GLU A 501 -14.44 -30.92 -10.84
N ILE A 502 -15.70 -30.69 -11.18
CA ILE A 502 -16.14 -29.59 -12.03
C ILE A 502 -17.27 -28.85 -11.32
N ILE A 503 -17.27 -27.53 -11.39
CA ILE A 503 -18.44 -26.73 -11.00
C ILE A 503 -19.25 -26.47 -12.27
N SER A 504 -20.51 -26.88 -12.27
CA SER A 504 -21.46 -26.58 -13.34
C SER A 504 -22.36 -25.41 -12.95
N PHE A 505 -22.75 -24.64 -13.96
CA PHE A 505 -23.61 -23.47 -13.83
C PHE A 505 -24.98 -23.77 -14.46
N ARG A 506 -25.94 -22.86 -14.24
CA ARG A 506 -27.35 -23.09 -14.63
C ARG A 506 -27.53 -23.37 -16.13
N ASP A 507 -26.66 -22.82 -16.97
CA ASP A 507 -26.65 -23.01 -18.43
C ASP A 507 -25.85 -24.24 -18.88
N ARG A 508 -25.42 -25.10 -17.92
CA ARG A 508 -24.55 -26.27 -18.13
C ARG A 508 -23.14 -25.95 -18.66
N THR A 509 -22.76 -24.68 -18.74
CA THR A 509 -21.34 -24.34 -18.79
C THR A 509 -20.69 -24.78 -17.48
N ALA A 510 -19.41 -25.10 -17.54
CA ALA A 510 -18.74 -25.70 -16.42
C ALA A 510 -17.24 -25.38 -16.40
N MET A 511 -16.68 -25.33 -15.21
CA MET A 511 -15.28 -24.96 -14.98
C MET A 511 -14.59 -26.05 -14.13
N PRO A 512 -13.51 -26.68 -14.63
CA PRO A 512 -12.78 -27.70 -13.88
C PRO A 512 -12.11 -27.09 -12.66
N VAL A 513 -12.39 -27.64 -11.48
CA VAL A 513 -11.75 -27.24 -10.21
C VAL A 513 -10.47 -28.05 -10.00
N ARG A 514 -10.57 -29.38 -10.16
CA ARG A 514 -9.47 -30.31 -9.98
C ARG A 514 -9.55 -31.42 -11.02
N VAL A 515 -8.40 -31.88 -11.51
CA VAL A 515 -8.32 -33.07 -12.35
C VAL A 515 -7.23 -33.98 -11.83
N PHE A 516 -7.60 -35.20 -11.46
CA PHE A 516 -6.72 -36.22 -10.92
C PHE A 516 -6.54 -37.39 -11.89
N ASP A 517 -5.51 -38.18 -11.63
CA ASP A 517 -5.25 -39.44 -12.31
C ASP A 517 -6.42 -40.44 -12.15
N THR A 518 -6.96 -40.53 -10.93
CA THR A 518 -7.96 -41.51 -10.51
C THR A 518 -8.88 -40.93 -9.43
N PRO A 519 -10.02 -41.60 -9.11
CA PRO A 519 -10.88 -41.19 -8.00
C PRO A 519 -10.21 -41.19 -6.62
N LYS A 520 -9.05 -41.87 -6.47
CA LYS A 520 -8.25 -41.86 -5.23
C LYS A 520 -7.47 -40.56 -5.02
N ARG A 521 -7.46 -39.65 -6.00
CA ARG A 521 -6.81 -38.34 -5.94
C ARG A 521 -5.30 -38.41 -5.66
N GLY A 522 -4.64 -39.44 -6.19
CA GLY A 522 -3.22 -39.69 -5.92
C GLY A 522 -2.31 -38.68 -6.61
N LYS A 523 -2.61 -38.34 -7.86
CA LYS A 523 -1.81 -37.37 -8.64
C LYS A 523 -2.70 -36.34 -9.32
N LEU A 524 -2.42 -35.07 -9.06
CA LEU A 524 -3.07 -33.92 -9.70
C LEU A 524 -2.45 -33.65 -11.09
N PHE A 525 -3.32 -33.32 -12.04
CA PHE A 525 -3.00 -33.01 -13.44
C PHE A 525 -3.58 -31.68 -13.92
N GLY A 526 -4.43 -31.05 -13.11
CA GLY A 526 -4.92 -29.72 -13.42
C GLY A 526 -5.75 -29.09 -12.31
N VAL A 527 -5.77 -27.77 -12.31
CA VAL A 527 -6.40 -26.91 -11.29
C VAL A 527 -7.03 -25.71 -11.99
N ALA A 528 -8.27 -25.34 -11.67
CA ALA A 528 -8.95 -24.18 -12.26
C ALA A 528 -8.78 -24.07 -13.80
N GLY A 529 -8.86 -25.21 -14.50
CA GLY A 529 -8.66 -25.31 -15.96
C GLY A 529 -7.22 -25.15 -16.49
N PHE A 530 -6.22 -24.97 -15.62
CA PHE A 530 -4.79 -25.06 -15.95
C PHE A 530 -4.31 -26.50 -15.83
N GLY A 531 -3.88 -27.11 -16.93
CA GLY A 531 -3.43 -28.50 -17.00
C GLY A 531 -1.98 -28.65 -17.46
N TRP A 532 -1.36 -29.77 -17.07
CA TRP A 532 0.02 -30.12 -17.43
C TRP A 532 0.22 -31.60 -17.79
#